data_AF-A0A1U0WS09-F1
#
_entry.id   AF-A0A1U0WS09-F1
#
_cell.length_a   1.000
_cell.length_b   1.000
_cell.length_c   1.000
_cell.angle_alpha   90.00
_cell.angle_beta   90.00
_cell.angle_gamma   90.00
#
_symmetry.space_group_name_H-M   'P 1'
#
loop_
_entity.id
_entity.type
_entity.pdbx_description
1 polymer ?
#
loop_
_entity_poly.entity_id
_entity_poly.type
_entity_poly.pdbx_seq_one_letter_code
_entity_poly.pdbx_strand_id
1 'polypeptide(L)'
;MAPARPSTTSKGLGWRHRQAREALLRNHIDGTSCDWCGRPMYVDRTLNWDYNPEATNPDSGKLHADHGSTSRADAVRTGTPIPPPDRLLHGACNIQRGSGGNDHLAAACRPSDSASDLLIGWPW
;
A
#
# COMPACT_ATOMS: atom_id res chain seq x y z
N MET A 1 8.45 -35.04 -15.76
CA MET A 1 8.99 -34.19 -14.67
C MET A 1 8.23 -32.87 -14.70
N ALA A 2 7.65 -32.42 -13.60
CA ALA A 2 7.02 -31.10 -13.54
C ALA A 2 8.08 -30.00 -13.65
N PRO A 3 7.82 -28.88 -14.34
CA PRO A 3 8.79 -27.79 -14.45
C PRO A 3 9.12 -27.21 -13.07
N ALA A 4 10.38 -26.84 -12.87
CA ALA A 4 10.83 -26.25 -11.61
C ALA A 4 10.06 -24.94 -11.32
N ARG A 5 9.59 -24.78 -10.08
CA ARG A 5 8.90 -23.55 -9.65
C ARG A 5 9.86 -22.35 -9.79
N PRO A 6 9.46 -21.26 -10.48
CA PRO A 6 10.33 -20.09 -10.63
C PRO A 6 10.69 -19.49 -9.27
N SER A 7 11.96 -19.12 -9.11
CA SER A 7 12.50 -18.52 -7.88
C SER A 7 11.87 -17.15 -7.61
N THR A 8 11.93 -16.68 -6.36
CA THR A 8 11.46 -15.33 -6.00
C THR A 8 12.19 -14.26 -6.82
N THR A 9 13.48 -14.43 -7.06
CA THR A 9 14.26 -13.54 -7.92
C THR A 9 13.77 -13.56 -9.38
N SER A 10 13.48 -14.73 -9.96
CA SER A 10 12.99 -14.80 -11.34
C SER A 10 11.56 -14.26 -11.50
N LYS A 11 10.77 -14.26 -10.42
CA LYS A 11 9.46 -13.60 -10.35
C LYS A 11 9.53 -12.08 -10.14
N GLY A 12 10.73 -11.48 -10.08
CA GLY A 12 10.89 -10.05 -9.79
C GLY A 12 10.72 -9.68 -8.31
N LEU A 13 10.54 -10.66 -7.42
CA LEU A 13 10.38 -10.49 -5.95
C LEU A 13 11.70 -10.47 -5.16
N GLY A 14 12.83 -10.65 -5.84
CA GLY A 14 14.13 -10.71 -5.20
C GLY A 14 14.69 -9.33 -4.85
N TRP A 15 15.96 -9.14 -5.14
CA TRP A 15 16.71 -7.93 -4.82
C TRP A 15 16.08 -6.64 -5.39
N ARG A 16 15.56 -6.70 -6.62
CA ARG A 16 14.91 -5.55 -7.29
C ARG A 16 13.71 -5.01 -6.50
N HIS A 17 12.87 -5.90 -5.95
CA HIS A 17 11.72 -5.49 -5.16
C HIS A 17 12.14 -4.81 -3.85
N ARG A 18 13.18 -5.35 -3.19
CA ARG A 18 13.72 -4.76 -1.96
C ARG A 18 14.28 -3.37 -2.22
N GLN A 19 15.08 -3.21 -3.29
CA GLN A 19 15.64 -1.93 -3.66
C GLN A 19 14.57 -0.88 -4.02
N ALA A 20 13.50 -1.30 -4.72
CA ALA A 20 12.37 -0.42 -5.01
C ALA A 20 11.67 0.04 -3.73
N ARG A 21 11.38 -0.88 -2.80
CA ARG A 21 10.82 -0.54 -1.48
C ARG A 21 11.71 0.44 -0.72
N GLU A 22 13.02 0.20 -0.68
CA GLU A 22 13.97 1.09 -0.01
C GLU A 22 14.00 2.47 -0.65
N ALA A 23 13.93 2.55 -1.98
CA ALA A 23 13.85 3.84 -2.68
C ALA A 23 12.55 4.59 -2.33
N LEU A 24 11.41 3.90 -2.31
CA LEU A 24 10.14 4.49 -1.89
C LEU A 24 10.20 5.03 -0.46
N LEU A 25 10.76 4.25 0.48
CA LEU A 25 10.91 4.71 1.86
C LEU A 25 11.85 5.90 2.01
N ARG A 26 12.98 5.92 1.27
CA ARG A 26 13.92 7.05 1.30
C ARG A 26 13.30 8.33 0.75
N ASN A 27 12.39 8.21 -0.22
CA ASN A 27 11.72 9.35 -0.84
C ASN A 27 10.41 9.72 -0.13
N HIS A 28 9.96 8.92 0.84
CA HIS A 28 8.72 9.17 1.57
C HIS A 28 8.85 10.42 2.43
N ILE A 29 7.81 11.24 2.43
CA ILE A 29 7.68 12.40 3.32
C ILE A 29 6.68 12.03 4.40
N ASP A 30 7.12 12.01 5.65
CA ASP A 30 6.25 11.70 6.79
C ASP A 30 5.03 12.62 6.84
N GLY A 31 3.86 12.04 7.09
CA GLY A 31 2.56 12.72 7.02
C GLY A 31 1.89 12.65 5.64
N THR A 32 2.59 12.22 4.58
CA THR A 32 1.96 11.99 3.27
C THR A 32 0.78 11.03 3.41
N SER A 33 -0.36 11.39 2.83
CA SER A 33 -1.58 10.58 2.88
C SER A 33 -1.40 9.23 2.18
N CYS A 34 -1.91 8.18 2.81
CA CYS A 34 -2.06 6.86 2.20
C CYS A 34 -3.06 6.91 1.04
N ASP A 35 -2.66 6.48 -0.15
CA ASP A 35 -3.53 6.53 -1.35
C ASP A 35 -4.86 5.78 -1.18
N TRP A 36 -4.89 4.78 -0.30
CA TRP A 36 -6.08 3.96 -0.09
C TRP A 36 -6.99 4.53 1.00
N CYS A 37 -6.49 4.74 2.23
CA CYS A 37 -7.33 5.22 3.35
C CYS A 37 -7.24 6.72 3.63
N GLY A 38 -6.40 7.49 2.93
CA GLY A 38 -6.23 8.93 3.13
C GLY A 38 -5.50 9.37 4.41
N ARG A 39 -5.31 8.48 5.38
CA ARG A 39 -4.61 8.77 6.66
C ARG A 39 -3.12 9.02 6.44
N PRO A 40 -2.47 9.84 7.28
CA PRO A 40 -1.03 10.10 7.16
C PRO A 40 -0.21 8.82 7.36
N MET A 41 0.89 8.72 6.61
CA MET A 41 1.87 7.63 6.67
C MET A 41 3.20 8.12 7.21
N TYR A 42 3.83 7.31 8.07
CA TYR A 42 5.11 7.60 8.70
C TYR A 42 6.10 6.45 8.51
N VAL A 43 7.38 6.75 8.29
CA VAL A 43 8.45 5.74 8.27
C VAL A 43 8.62 5.12 9.66
N ASP A 44 8.50 5.91 10.72
CA ASP A 44 8.35 5.38 12.08
C ASP A 44 7.03 4.64 12.19
N ARG A 45 7.13 3.30 12.27
CA ARG A 45 5.96 2.43 12.34
C ARG A 45 5.05 2.75 13.51
N THR A 46 5.59 3.28 14.61
CA THR A 46 4.82 3.51 15.85
C THR A 46 3.84 4.68 15.75
N LEU A 47 4.02 5.54 14.74
CA LEU A 47 3.13 6.67 14.45
C LEU A 47 1.98 6.31 13.50
N ASN A 48 2.03 5.13 12.86
CA ASN A 48 0.97 4.70 11.97
C ASN A 48 -0.21 4.12 12.77
N TRP A 49 -1.43 4.40 12.31
CA TRP A 49 -2.66 4.00 13.01
C TRP A 49 -2.84 2.48 13.10
N ASP A 50 -2.22 1.72 12.21
CA ASP A 50 -2.24 0.26 12.19
C ASP A 50 -1.06 -0.37 12.96
N TYR A 51 -0.35 0.44 13.75
CA TYR A 51 0.58 -0.05 14.74
C TYR A 51 -0.15 -0.66 15.94
N ASN A 52 0.30 -1.84 16.32
CA ASN A 52 -0.13 -2.56 17.49
C ASN A 52 1.11 -2.97 18.29
N PRO A 53 1.36 -2.37 19.47
CA PRO A 53 2.52 -2.69 20.30
C PRO A 53 2.47 -4.11 20.90
N GLU A 54 1.29 -4.73 20.97
CA GLU A 54 1.11 -6.10 21.47
C GLU A 54 1.29 -7.14 20.36
N ALA A 55 1.39 -6.72 19.10
CA ALA A 55 1.54 -7.65 17.98
C ALA A 55 2.90 -8.35 18.04
N THR A 56 2.88 -9.68 17.99
CA THR A 56 4.07 -10.50 17.80
C THR A 56 4.68 -10.34 16.40
N ASN A 57 3.89 -9.83 15.45
CA ASN A 57 4.35 -9.54 14.09
C ASN A 57 5.17 -8.24 14.07
N PRO A 58 6.48 -8.28 13.73
CA PRO A 58 7.30 -7.09 13.64
C PRO A 58 6.90 -6.14 12.50
N ASP A 59 5.98 -6.53 11.61
CA ASP A 59 5.51 -5.67 10.51
C ASP A 59 4.32 -4.79 10.88
N SER A 60 3.78 -4.91 12.10
CA SER A 60 2.73 -4.00 12.56
C SER A 60 3.18 -2.54 12.46
N GLY A 61 2.31 -1.70 11.91
CA GLY A 61 2.56 -0.28 11.65
C GLY A 61 3.57 0.03 10.54
N LYS A 62 4.20 -0.95 9.89
CA LYS A 62 5.17 -0.64 8.81
C LYS A 62 4.45 -0.22 7.53
N LEU A 63 5.10 0.65 6.76
CA LEU A 63 4.68 0.92 5.39
C LEU A 63 5.08 -0.23 4.45
N HIS A 64 4.12 -0.61 3.62
CA HIS A 64 4.22 -1.69 2.66
C HIS A 64 4.31 -1.12 1.25
N ALA A 65 5.16 -1.73 0.42
CA ALA A 65 5.33 -1.34 -0.97
C ALA A 65 4.24 -2.04 -1.81
N ASP A 66 3.32 -1.27 -2.34
CA ASP A 66 2.16 -1.74 -3.10
C ASP A 66 2.41 -1.65 -4.61
N HIS A 67 1.66 -2.44 -5.37
CA HIS A 67 1.63 -2.35 -6.83
C HIS A 67 0.31 -1.68 -7.25
N GLY A 68 0.35 -0.39 -7.57
CA GLY A 68 -0.82 0.41 -7.89
C GLY A 68 -1.51 -0.04 -9.18
N SER A 69 -0.75 -0.09 -10.28
CA SER A 69 -1.28 -0.31 -11.63
C SER A 69 -1.46 -1.78 -12.02
N THR A 70 -0.46 -2.62 -11.79
CA THR A 70 -0.49 -4.06 -12.14
C THR A 70 -0.22 -4.88 -10.90
N SER A 71 -1.23 -5.62 -10.43
CA SER A 71 -1.08 -6.47 -9.27
C SER A 71 -0.11 -7.62 -9.54
N ARG A 72 0.49 -8.14 -8.47
CA ARG A 72 1.34 -9.34 -8.55
C ARG A 72 0.59 -10.54 -9.15
N ALA A 73 -0.68 -10.68 -8.80
CA ALA A 73 -1.53 -11.77 -9.27
C ALA A 73 -1.78 -11.66 -10.78
N ASP A 74 -2.04 -10.46 -11.27
CA ASP A 74 -2.26 -10.21 -12.70
C ASP A 74 -1.00 -10.41 -13.53
N ALA A 75 0.16 -9.95 -13.03
CA ALA A 75 1.42 -10.19 -13.70
C ALA A 75 1.71 -11.70 -13.85
N VAL A 76 1.49 -12.47 -12.79
CA VAL A 76 1.62 -13.94 -12.83
C VAL A 76 0.61 -14.57 -13.79
N ARG A 77 -0.66 -14.14 -13.75
CA ARG A 77 -1.74 -14.65 -14.62
C ARG A 77 -1.46 -14.40 -16.10
N THR A 78 -0.88 -13.25 -16.44
CA THR A 78 -0.55 -12.84 -17.81
C THR A 78 0.82 -13.30 -18.28
N GLY A 79 1.63 -13.91 -17.40
CA GLY A 79 2.99 -14.33 -17.71
C GLY A 79 3.96 -13.16 -17.90
N THR A 80 3.60 -11.95 -17.45
CA THR A 80 4.46 -10.77 -17.52
C THR A 80 5.39 -10.71 -16.30
N PRO A 81 6.60 -10.16 -16.44
CA PRO A 81 7.45 -9.91 -15.29
C PRO A 81 6.74 -8.99 -14.30
N ILE A 82 6.77 -9.34 -13.01
CA ILE A 82 6.13 -8.51 -11.98
C ILE A 82 6.86 -7.17 -11.91
N PRO A 83 6.15 -6.04 -12.12
CA PRO A 83 6.79 -4.73 -12.05
C PRO A 83 7.25 -4.42 -10.63
N PRO A 84 8.19 -3.49 -10.44
CA PRO A 84 8.49 -2.98 -9.11
C PRO A 84 7.26 -2.31 -8.48
N PRO A 85 7.15 -2.27 -7.15
CA PRO A 85 6.14 -1.46 -6.48
C PRO A 85 6.39 0.03 -6.76
N ASP A 86 5.31 0.81 -6.81
CA ASP A 86 5.30 2.22 -7.22
C ASP A 86 4.80 3.17 -6.12
N ARG A 87 4.27 2.64 -5.01
CA ARG A 87 3.81 3.44 -3.88
C ARG A 87 3.91 2.73 -2.53
N LEU A 88 3.73 3.51 -1.46
CA LEU A 88 3.61 3.00 -0.09
C LEU A 88 2.15 3.05 0.37
N LEU A 89 1.77 2.07 1.18
CA LEU A 89 0.50 2.02 1.91
C LEU A 89 0.76 1.57 3.35
N HIS A 90 -0.18 1.84 4.27
CA HIS A 90 -0.24 1.14 5.56
C HIS A 90 -0.37 -0.38 5.33
N GLY A 91 0.18 -1.18 6.25
CA GLY A 91 0.12 -2.65 6.15
C GLY A 91 -1.32 -3.17 6.12
N ALA A 92 -2.18 -2.64 7.00
CA ALA A 92 -3.60 -3.00 7.02
C ALA A 92 -4.32 -2.62 5.71
N CYS A 93 -4.01 -1.46 5.14
CA CYS A 93 -4.59 -1.01 3.87
C CYS A 93 -4.15 -1.87 2.70
N ASN A 94 -2.85 -2.21 2.62
CA ASN A 94 -2.31 -3.07 1.58
C ASN A 94 -2.97 -4.47 1.60
N ILE A 95 -3.23 -5.02 2.79
CA ILE A 95 -3.95 -6.30 2.96
C ILE A 95 -5.39 -6.18 2.49
N GLN A 96 -6.12 -5.16 2.96
CA GLN A 96 -7.53 -4.97 2.62
C GLN A 96 -7.75 -4.66 1.14
N ARG A 97 -6.85 -3.90 0.51
CA ARG A 97 -6.87 -3.63 -0.93
C ARG A 97 -6.77 -4.92 -1.77
N GLY A 98 -6.01 -5.91 -1.28
CA GLY A 98 -5.77 -7.16 -1.98
C GLY A 98 -5.02 -6.94 -3.30
N SER A 99 -5.52 -7.50 -4.40
CA SER A 99 -4.93 -7.30 -5.74
C SER A 99 -5.42 -6.02 -6.46
N GLY A 100 -5.98 -5.06 -5.72
CA GLY A 100 -6.59 -3.84 -6.25
C GLY A 100 -8.10 -3.91 -6.48
N GLY A 101 -8.69 -5.11 -6.44
CA GLY A 101 -10.14 -5.29 -6.61
C GLY A 101 -11.00 -4.55 -5.57
N ASN A 102 -10.41 -4.22 -4.41
CA ASN A 102 -11.08 -3.53 -3.31
C ASN A 102 -10.83 -2.01 -3.32
N ASP A 103 -10.33 -1.43 -4.42
CA ASP A 103 -10.14 0.02 -4.52
C ASP A 103 -11.47 0.79 -4.39
N HIS A 104 -12.60 0.17 -4.74
CA HIS A 104 -13.93 0.73 -4.50
C HIS A 104 -14.29 0.89 -3.01
N LEU A 105 -13.63 0.15 -2.10
CA LEU A 105 -13.84 0.26 -0.66
C LEU A 105 -13.01 1.38 -0.02
N ALA A 106 -12.03 1.93 -0.74
CA ALA A 106 -11.14 2.99 -0.25
C ALA A 106 -11.91 4.21 0.28
N ALA A 107 -13.01 4.58 -0.38
CA ALA A 107 -13.84 5.72 0.00
C ALA A 107 -14.41 5.60 1.42
N ALA A 108 -14.75 4.39 1.86
CA ALA A 108 -15.30 4.15 3.20
C ALA A 108 -14.23 4.30 4.30
N CYS A 109 -12.95 4.18 3.95
CA CYS A 109 -11.84 4.28 4.90
C CYS A 109 -11.25 5.69 5.02
N ARG A 110 -11.60 6.59 4.09
CA ARG A 110 -11.12 7.97 4.11
C ARG A 110 -11.71 8.71 5.32
N PRO A 111 -10.89 9.45 6.08
CA PRO A 111 -11.43 10.31 7.12
C PRO A 111 -12.44 11.27 6.49
N SER A 112 -13.64 11.32 7.05
CA SER A 112 -14.65 12.29 6.65
C SER A 112 -14.16 13.67 7.08
N ASP A 113 -13.93 14.58 6.13
CA ASP A 113 -13.70 16.01 6.40
C ASP A 113 -15.02 16.65 6.85
N SER A 114 -15.57 16.17 7.96
CA SER A 114 -16.75 16.76 8.56
C SER A 114 -16.33 17.95 9.40
N ALA A 115 -16.50 19.17 8.84
CA ALA A 115 -17.30 20.24 9.47
C ALA A 115 -17.01 21.69 9.00
N SER A 116 -16.15 21.98 8.02
CA SER A 116 -15.77 23.39 7.77
C SER A 116 -16.22 24.01 6.44
N ASP A 117 -16.62 23.25 5.42
CA ASP A 117 -16.65 23.82 4.05
C ASP A 117 -17.98 23.69 3.28
N LEU A 118 -19.07 23.26 3.93
CA LEU A 118 -20.39 23.19 3.29
C LEU A 118 -21.41 24.20 3.85
N LEU A 119 -20.95 25.35 4.34
CA LEU A 119 -21.78 26.56 4.40
C LEU A 119 -21.82 27.23 3.01
N ILE A 120 -22.23 26.48 1.98
CA ILE A 120 -22.68 27.12 0.75
C ILE A 120 -24.05 27.70 1.09
N GLY A 121 -24.08 29.00 1.42
CA GLY A 121 -25.31 29.76 1.52
C GLY A 121 -25.94 29.86 0.14
N TRP A 122 -26.77 28.88 -0.21
CA TRP A 122 -27.58 28.94 -1.42
C TRP A 122 -28.60 30.08 -1.26
N PRO A 123 -28.55 31.14 -2.09
CA PRO A 123 -29.59 32.15 -2.08
C PRO A 123 -30.79 31.58 -2.85
N TRP A 124 -31.94 31.65 -2.21
CA TRP A 124 -33.24 31.59 -2.88
C TRP A 124 -33.40 32.79 -3.83
#